data_AF-A0A7M7GI43-F1
#
_entry.id   AF-A0A7M7GI43-F1
#
_cell.length_a   1.000
_cell.length_b   1.000
_cell.length_c   1.000
_cell.angle_alpha   90.00
_cell.angle_beta   90.00
_cell.angle_gamma   90.00
#
_symmetry.space_group_name_H-M   'P 1'
#
loop_
_entity.id
_entity.type
_entity.pdbx_description
1 polymer ?
#
loop_
_entity_poly.entity_id
_entity_poly.type
_entity_poly.pdbx_seq_one_letter_code
_entity_poly.pdbx_strand_id
1 'polypeptide(L)'
;MATDWKTNYIDKTLMASGNLTHAAIVGLDGAIWATSDDFKISAGEVGFLIRGLATAESLRENGVLIGGVKYVLLRADDNAVLARKQGTGVCVGKSSTALVIGVYGTDHVAGKANNTVQELAQYLIGQGT
;
A
#
# COMPACT_ATOMS: atom_id res chain seq x y z
N MET A 1 -21.31 7.68 3.25
CA MET A 1 -20.74 7.48 1.91
C MET A 1 -19.29 7.00 2.02
N ALA A 2 -19.05 5.82 2.61
CA ALA A 2 -17.69 5.27 2.83
C ALA A 2 -17.55 3.83 2.28
N THR A 3 -18.56 3.35 1.55
CA THR A 3 -18.72 1.94 1.17
C THR A 3 -18.25 1.64 -0.25
N ASP A 4 -18.09 2.67 -1.09
CA ASP A 4 -17.72 2.50 -2.51
C ASP A 4 -16.24 2.18 -2.73
N TRP A 5 -15.33 2.75 -1.94
CA TRP A 5 -13.88 2.51 -2.13
C TRP A 5 -13.49 1.06 -1.83
N LYS A 6 -13.98 0.51 -0.72
CA LYS A 6 -13.72 -0.88 -0.33
C LYS A 6 -14.28 -1.86 -1.36
N THR A 7 -15.57 -1.73 -1.67
CA THR A 7 -16.27 -2.74 -2.49
C THR A 7 -15.88 -2.73 -3.97
N ASN A 8 -15.59 -1.56 -4.56
CA ASN A 8 -15.27 -1.49 -6.00
C ASN A 8 -13.77 -1.51 -6.33
N TYR A 9 -12.89 -1.05 -5.44
CA TYR A 9 -11.45 -0.99 -5.75
C TYR A 9 -10.64 -2.03 -4.99
N ILE A 10 -10.93 -2.22 -3.69
CA ILE A 10 -10.25 -3.24 -2.90
C ILE A 10 -10.77 -4.62 -3.27
N ASP A 11 -12.07 -4.87 -3.16
CA ASP A 11 -12.64 -6.20 -3.42
C ASP A 11 -12.59 -6.59 -4.91
N LYS A 12 -13.02 -5.70 -5.81
CA LYS A 12 -13.12 -6.02 -7.25
C LYS A 12 -11.85 -5.83 -8.07
N THR A 13 -10.83 -5.10 -7.60
CA THR A 13 -9.61 -4.88 -8.38
C THR A 13 -8.39 -5.52 -7.71
N LEU A 14 -8.15 -5.20 -6.43
CA LEU A 14 -6.98 -5.68 -5.71
C LEU A 14 -7.14 -7.13 -5.24
N MET A 15 -8.23 -7.46 -4.55
CA MET A 15 -8.50 -8.81 -4.03
C MET A 15 -8.94 -9.77 -5.14
N ALA A 16 -9.76 -9.32 -6.09
CA ALA A 16 -10.15 -10.11 -7.26
C ALA A 16 -8.96 -10.51 -8.17
N SER A 17 -7.83 -9.77 -8.10
CA SER A 17 -6.62 -10.15 -8.83
C SER A 17 -5.99 -11.43 -8.29
N GLY A 18 -6.32 -11.87 -7.07
CA GLY A 18 -5.76 -13.08 -6.44
C GLY A 18 -4.25 -13.02 -6.20
N ASN A 19 -3.65 -11.84 -6.32
CA ASN A 19 -2.21 -11.60 -6.20
C ASN A 19 -1.83 -10.88 -4.89
N LEU A 20 -2.84 -10.45 -4.12
CA LEU A 20 -2.70 -9.68 -2.90
C LEU A 20 -3.49 -10.37 -1.80
N THR A 21 -2.92 -10.43 -0.61
CA THR A 21 -3.53 -11.01 0.58
C THR A 21 -4.27 -9.93 1.38
N HIS A 22 -3.72 -8.71 1.41
CA HIS A 22 -4.35 -7.56 2.04
C HIS A 22 -4.09 -6.29 1.22
N ALA A 23 -4.96 -5.30 1.35
CA ALA A 23 -4.78 -3.99 0.74
C ALA A 23 -5.38 -2.87 1.59
N ALA A 24 -4.84 -1.66 1.47
CA ALA A 24 -5.38 -0.46 2.08
C ALA A 24 -5.18 0.75 1.17
N ILE A 25 -6.07 1.73 1.31
CA ILE A 25 -5.98 3.03 0.68
C ILE A 25 -5.99 4.07 1.79
N VAL A 26 -4.97 4.92 1.81
CA VAL A 26 -4.80 5.95 2.83
C VAL A 26 -4.54 7.28 2.14
N GLY A 27 -5.18 8.37 2.58
CA GLY A 27 -4.89 9.71 2.10
C GLY A 27 -3.49 10.17 2.52
N LEU A 28 -2.89 11.09 1.76
CA LEU A 28 -1.63 11.77 2.12
C LEU A 28 -1.75 12.59 3.42
N ASP A 29 -2.96 12.87 3.87
CA ASP A 29 -3.27 13.47 5.17
C ASP A 29 -3.12 12.47 6.35
N GLY A 30 -2.93 11.17 6.05
CA GLY A 30 -2.88 10.10 7.05
C GLY A 30 -4.24 9.48 7.37
N ALA A 31 -5.31 9.96 6.74
CA ALA A 31 -6.65 9.39 6.86
C ALA A 31 -6.73 8.04 6.16
N ILE A 32 -7.24 7.01 6.85
CA ILE A 32 -7.46 5.69 6.24
C ILE A 32 -8.79 5.71 5.50
N TRP A 33 -8.76 5.60 4.18
CA TRP A 33 -9.96 5.65 3.34
C TRP A 33 -10.61 4.29 3.19
N ALA A 34 -9.82 3.23 3.04
CA ALA A 34 -10.33 1.88 2.92
C ALA A 34 -9.28 0.84 3.31
N THR A 35 -9.69 -0.29 3.89
CA THR A 35 -8.82 -1.43 4.21
C THR A 35 -9.53 -2.74 3.88
N SER A 36 -8.76 -3.75 3.47
CA SER A 36 -9.23 -5.12 3.32
C SER A 36 -9.59 -5.70 4.68
N ASP A 37 -10.50 -6.68 4.69
CA ASP A 37 -10.84 -7.40 5.91
C ASP A 37 -9.61 -8.08 6.52
N ASP A 38 -9.56 -8.11 7.85
CA ASP A 38 -8.43 -8.56 8.68
C ASP A 38 -7.16 -7.70 8.64
N PHE A 39 -7.12 -6.61 7.86
CA PHE A 39 -5.96 -5.74 7.79
C PHE A 39 -6.07 -4.52 8.71
N LYS A 40 -5.37 -4.59 9.84
CA LYS A 40 -5.36 -3.54 10.88
C LYS A 40 -4.13 -2.66 10.77
N ILE A 41 -4.20 -1.61 9.96
CA ILE A 41 -3.20 -0.54 9.95
C ILE A 41 -3.56 0.52 10.98
N SER A 42 -2.56 1.01 11.72
CA SER A 42 -2.70 2.14 12.62
C SER A 42 -2.32 3.46 11.95
N ALA A 43 -2.98 4.57 12.32
CA ALA A 43 -2.67 5.90 11.79
C ALA A 43 -1.19 6.31 12.03
N GLY A 44 -0.57 5.83 13.12
CA GLY A 44 0.86 6.04 13.36
C GLY A 44 1.77 5.37 12.33
N GLU A 45 1.40 4.18 11.85
CA GLU A 45 2.12 3.46 10.79
C GLU A 45 1.98 4.20 9.46
N VAL A 46 0.77 4.66 9.15
CA VAL A 46 0.49 5.47 7.95
C VAL A 46 1.30 6.76 7.97
N GLY A 47 1.31 7.48 9.09
CA GLY A 47 2.10 8.71 9.23
C GLY A 47 3.60 8.47 9.07
N PHE A 48 4.11 7.34 9.57
CA PHE A 48 5.50 6.94 9.36
C PHE A 48 5.79 6.62 7.88
N LEU A 49 4.87 5.94 7.20
CA LEU A 49 4.98 5.64 5.78
C LEU A 49 4.98 6.92 4.92
N ILE A 50 4.07 7.85 5.20
CA ILE A 50 3.96 9.14 4.49
C ILE A 50 5.24 9.97 4.68
N ARG A 51 5.74 10.09 5.91
CA ARG A 51 7.02 10.76 6.19
C ARG A 51 8.18 10.04 5.50
N GLY A 52 8.12 8.72 5.50
CA GLY A 52 9.09 7.86 4.87
C GLY A 52 9.19 8.03 3.36
N LEU A 53 8.08 8.32 2.68
CA LEU A 53 8.09 8.69 1.26
C LEU A 53 8.83 10.00 1.00
N ALA A 54 8.74 10.97 1.92
CA ALA A 54 9.51 12.22 1.84
C ALA A 54 10.99 12.05 2.21
N THR A 55 11.30 11.11 3.11
CA THR A 55 12.66 10.88 3.64
C THR A 55 13.00 9.39 3.54
N ALA A 56 13.07 8.88 2.31
CA ALA A 56 13.29 7.45 1.99
C ALA A 56 14.39 6.76 2.84
N GLU A 57 15.39 7.52 3.31
CA GLU A 57 16.42 7.08 4.25
C GLU A 57 15.84 6.56 5.58
N SER A 58 14.88 7.26 6.18
CA SER A 58 14.26 6.84 7.44
C SER A 58 13.55 5.49 7.33
N LEU A 59 12.89 5.19 6.19
CA LEU A 59 12.29 3.87 5.94
C LEU A 59 13.35 2.81 5.69
N ARG A 60 14.48 3.18 5.09
CA ARG A 60 15.58 2.24 4.84
C ARG A 60 16.24 1.81 6.16
N GLU A 61 16.43 2.76 7.07
CA GLU A 61 17.02 2.51 8.40
C GLU A 61 16.05 1.85 9.38
N ASN A 62 14.82 2.37 9.48
CA ASN A 62 13.84 1.87 10.45
C ASN A 62 13.02 0.69 9.93
N GLY A 63 12.98 0.46 8.62
CA GLY A 63 12.06 -0.47 7.98
C GLY A 63 10.65 0.10 7.81
N VAL A 64 9.79 -0.66 7.15
CA VAL A 64 8.39 -0.31 6.88
C VAL A 64 7.50 -1.11 7.82
N LEU A 65 6.82 -0.45 8.78
CA LEU A 65 5.86 -1.11 9.68
C LEU A 65 4.46 -0.97 9.11
N ILE A 66 3.82 -2.09 8.79
CA ILE A 66 2.48 -2.14 8.22
C ILE A 66 1.73 -3.29 8.90
N GLY A 67 0.61 -2.99 9.56
CA GLY A 67 -0.22 -4.01 10.20
C GLY A 67 0.47 -4.72 11.35
N GLY A 68 1.35 -4.01 12.07
CA GLY A 68 2.20 -4.60 13.13
C GLY A 68 3.34 -5.47 12.60
N VAL A 69 3.52 -5.57 11.29
CA VAL A 69 4.57 -6.36 10.65
C VAL A 69 5.66 -5.44 10.10
N LYS A 70 6.91 -5.69 10.51
CA LYS A 70 8.08 -4.97 10.00
C LYS A 70 8.60 -5.61 8.72
N TYR A 71 8.59 -4.85 7.64
CA TYR A 71 9.15 -5.19 6.34
C TYR A 71 10.47 -4.44 6.11
N VAL A 72 11.38 -5.10 5.39
CA VAL A 72 12.65 -4.50 4.95
C VAL A 72 12.40 -3.76 3.66
N LEU A 73 12.72 -2.47 3.65
CA LEU A 73 12.63 -1.65 2.45
C LEU A 73 13.56 -2.20 1.36
N LEU A 74 13.00 -2.49 0.21
CA LEU A 74 13.76 -2.82 -1.01
C LEU A 74 14.03 -1.57 -1.83
N ARG A 75 12.99 -0.75 -2.00
CA ARG A 75 13.01 0.41 -2.87
C ARG A 75 12.01 1.43 -2.35
N ALA A 76 12.44 2.68 -2.26
CA ALA A 76 11.57 3.83 -2.01
C ALA A 76 11.92 4.87 -3.05
N ASP A 77 10.98 5.12 -3.95
CA ASP A 77 10.97 6.25 -4.87
C ASP A 77 9.84 7.19 -4.43
N ASP A 78 9.79 8.38 -5.03
CA ASP A 78 8.75 9.38 -4.72
C ASP A 78 7.34 8.83 -5.00
N ASN A 79 7.20 7.99 -6.03
CA ASN A 79 5.92 7.47 -6.50
C ASN A 79 5.59 6.04 -6.05
N ALA A 80 6.58 5.28 -5.58
CA ALA A 80 6.40 3.87 -5.25
C ALA A 80 7.35 3.40 -4.14
N VAL A 81 6.84 2.60 -3.21
CA VAL A 81 7.62 1.97 -2.15
C VAL A 81 7.40 0.47 -2.19
N LEU A 82 8.49 -0.28 -2.19
CA LEU A 82 8.53 -1.73 -2.17
C LEU A 82 9.28 -2.18 -0.93
N ALA A 83 8.67 -3.05 -0.14
CA ALA A 83 9.31 -3.69 0.99
C ALA A 83 8.97 -5.18 1.04
N ARG A 84 9.84 -5.98 1.65
CA ARG A 84 9.64 -7.43 1.79
C ARG A 84 10.03 -7.94 3.18
N LYS A 85 9.45 -9.06 3.58
CA LYS A 85 9.76 -9.78 4.81
C LYS A 85 9.68 -11.28 4.52
N GLN A 86 10.83 -11.98 4.50
CA GLN A 86 10.97 -13.44 4.34
C GLN A 86 9.71 -14.17 3.84
N GLY A 87 9.44 -14.05 2.54
CA GLY A 87 8.30 -14.71 1.90
C GLY A 87 7.05 -13.84 1.69
N THR A 88 6.80 -12.85 2.54
CA THR A 88 5.76 -11.82 2.33
C THR A 88 6.36 -10.54 1.77
N GLY A 89 5.56 -9.71 1.13
CA GLY A 89 5.97 -8.37 0.74
C GLY A 89 4.84 -7.38 0.66
N VAL A 90 5.21 -6.11 0.57
CA VAL A 90 4.31 -4.97 0.48
C VAL A 90 4.75 -4.07 -0.67
N CYS A 91 3.78 -3.67 -1.47
CA CYS A 91 3.89 -2.71 -2.55
C CYS A 91 3.05 -1.51 -2.17
N VAL A 92 3.57 -0.30 -2.36
CA VAL A 92 2.88 0.94 -2.11
C VAL A 92 3.01 1.81 -3.34
N GLY A 93 1.90 2.29 -3.87
CA GLY A 93 1.83 3.26 -4.95
C GLY A 93 1.29 4.59 -4.44
N LYS A 94 1.95 5.69 -4.78
CA LYS A 94 1.50 7.05 -4.46
C LYS A 94 0.66 7.61 -5.61
N SER A 95 -0.49 8.17 -5.25
CA SER A 95 -1.31 9.02 -6.12
C SER A 95 -1.15 10.49 -5.74
N SER A 96 -1.91 11.39 -6.38
CA SER A 96 -1.79 12.84 -6.13
C SER A 96 -2.18 13.26 -4.72
N THR A 97 -3.08 12.52 -4.07
CA THR A 97 -3.70 12.81 -2.76
C THR A 97 -3.84 11.56 -1.88
N ALA A 98 -3.54 10.36 -2.39
CA ALA A 98 -3.65 9.11 -1.67
C ALA A 98 -2.45 8.16 -1.89
N LEU A 99 -2.42 7.11 -1.10
CA LEU A 99 -1.44 6.03 -1.10
C LEU A 99 -2.19 4.71 -1.12
N VAL A 100 -1.88 3.88 -2.10
CA VAL A 100 -2.41 2.53 -2.25
C VAL A 100 -1.36 1.57 -1.71
N ILE A 101 -1.74 0.77 -0.73
CA ILE A 101 -0.89 -0.23 -0.07
C ILE A 101 -1.45 -1.60 -0.44
N GLY A 102 -0.60 -2.50 -0.93
CA GLY A 102 -0.94 -3.89 -1.22
C GLY A 102 0.08 -4.83 -0.61
N VAL A 103 -0.37 -5.77 0.21
CA VAL A 103 0.44 -6.81 0.85
C VAL A 103 0.18 -8.13 0.14
N TYR A 104 1.24 -8.87 -0.18
CA TYR A 104 1.19 -10.19 -0.78
C TYR A 104 1.98 -11.22 0.04
N GLY A 105 1.46 -12.44 0.08
CA GLY A 105 2.08 -13.60 0.73
C GLY A 105 3.14 -14.33 -0.11
N THR A 106 3.63 -15.44 0.44
CA THR A 106 4.61 -16.38 -0.17
C THR A 106 4.15 -16.99 -1.48
N ASP A 107 2.85 -17.15 -1.62
CA ASP A 107 2.22 -17.82 -2.76
C ASP A 107 1.95 -16.88 -3.94
N HIS A 108 2.31 -15.60 -3.81
CA HIS A 108 2.01 -14.57 -4.78
C HIS A 108 3.27 -13.93 -5.37
N VAL A 109 3.21 -13.58 -6.66
CA VAL A 109 4.32 -12.99 -7.39
C VAL A 109 4.36 -11.48 -7.11
N ALA A 110 5.44 -11.03 -6.47
CA ALA A 110 5.71 -9.62 -6.15
C ALA A 110 5.49 -8.67 -7.35
N GLY A 111 5.93 -9.07 -8.54
CA GLY A 111 5.77 -8.27 -9.77
C GLY A 111 4.31 -8.05 -10.17
N LYS A 112 3.45 -9.08 -10.03
CA LYS A 112 2.02 -8.95 -10.32
C LYS A 112 1.32 -8.07 -9.29
N ALA A 113 1.60 -8.30 -8.01
CA ALA A 113 1.08 -7.50 -6.91
C ALA A 113 1.44 -6.01 -7.07
N ASN A 114 2.70 -5.72 -7.42
CA ASN A 114 3.16 -4.35 -7.66
C ASN A 114 2.43 -3.71 -8.85
N ASN A 115 2.26 -4.44 -9.95
CA ASN A 115 1.60 -3.90 -11.14
C ASN A 115 0.15 -3.51 -10.83
N THR A 116 -0.62 -4.37 -10.15
CA THR A 116 -2.00 -4.07 -9.74
C THR A 116 -2.08 -2.83 -8.83
N VAL A 117 -1.15 -2.71 -7.87
CA VAL A 117 -1.09 -1.53 -6.97
C VAL A 117 -0.75 -0.26 -7.76
N GLN A 118 0.21 -0.32 -8.68
CA GLN A 118 0.60 0.82 -9.52
C GLN A 118 -0.52 1.23 -10.48
N GLU A 119 -1.21 0.29 -11.11
CA GLU A 119 -2.36 0.59 -11.99
C GLU A 119 -3.46 1.32 -11.23
N LEU A 120 -3.78 0.89 -10.00
CA LEU A 120 -4.77 1.58 -9.19
C LEU A 120 -4.29 2.97 -8.76
N ALA A 121 -3.03 3.10 -8.34
CA ALA A 121 -2.46 4.40 -7.98
C ALA A 121 -2.47 5.37 -9.18
N GLN A 122 -2.09 4.89 -10.38
CA GLN A 122 -2.12 5.67 -11.62
C GLN A 122 -3.54 6.06 -12.02
N TYR A 123 -4.51 5.16 -11.82
CA TYR A 123 -5.92 5.42 -12.06
C TYR A 123 -6.46 6.54 -11.16
N LEU A 124 -6.09 6.52 -9.88
CA LEU A 124 -6.44 7.58 -8.91
C LEU A 124 -5.87 8.94 -9.36
N ILE A 125 -4.59 8.97 -9.78
CA ILE A 125 -3.96 10.17 -10.35
C ILE A 125 -4.78 10.72 -11.53
N GLY A 126 -5.21 9.83 -12.43
CA GLY A 126 -6.03 10.19 -13.59
C GLY A 126 -7.42 10.73 -13.23
N GLN A 127 -7.97 10.34 -12.08
CA GLN A 127 -9.23 10.89 -11.56
C GLN A 127 -9.07 12.26 -10.86
N GLY A 128 -7.84 12.76 -10.70
CA GLY A 128 -7.58 14.01 -9.96
C GLY A 128 -7.56 13.84 -8.43
N THR A 129 -7.42 12.59 -7.96
CA THR A 129 -7.23 12.21 -6.56
C THR A 129 -5.91 11.51 -6.37
#